data_AF-A0A0F9KHJ8-F1
#
_entry.id   AF-A0A0F9KHJ8-F1
#
_cell.length_a   1.000
_cell.length_b   1.000
_cell.length_c   1.000
_cell.angle_alpha   90.00
_cell.angle_beta   90.00
_cell.angle_gamma   90.00
#
_symmetry.space_group_name_H-M   'P 1'
#
loop_
_entity.id
_entity.type
_entity.pdbx_description
1 polymer ?
#
loop_
_entity_poly.entity_id
_entity_poly.type
_entity_poly.pdbx_seq_one_letter_code
_entity_poly.pdbx_strand_id
1 'polypeptide(L)'
;MDTPRQFHKQVTQPAMESTTLPAMDSPEESIPRSFVPYNRDDDRSRYLGLRASGFTIREALGLIGKAKSTLSLWRHDQTFLQLEDSIPELRKTLAMEYMGLESLRNYRLVMEKDFRVLKGSLTRKTVLGDDGRTSVTPQDSQDFQYLLKLRAHYTPQMLQAIEQL
;
A
#
# COMPACT_ATOMS: atom_id res chain seq x y z
N MET A 1 8.09 -24.68 -66.16
CA MET A 1 8.67 -24.25 -64.87
C MET A 1 8.06 -22.91 -64.51
N ASP A 2 7.64 -22.81 -63.26
CA ASP A 2 7.50 -21.60 -62.43
C ASP A 2 6.33 -20.61 -62.61
N THR A 3 5.28 -20.95 -61.84
CA THR A 3 4.55 -20.17 -60.82
C THR A 3 3.94 -18.78 -61.12
N PRO A 4 2.63 -18.58 -60.78
CA PRO A 4 1.99 -17.27 -60.72
C PRO A 4 2.30 -16.55 -59.40
N ARG A 5 2.67 -15.26 -59.49
CA ARG A 5 2.88 -14.37 -58.33
C ARG A 5 1.58 -14.18 -57.54
N GLN A 6 1.69 -14.40 -56.25
CA GLN A 6 0.60 -14.42 -55.26
C GLN A 6 0.00 -13.04 -54.98
N PHE A 7 -1.30 -13.08 -54.70
CA PHE A 7 -2.14 -12.01 -54.16
C PHE A 7 -1.52 -11.34 -52.93
N HIS A 8 -1.39 -10.02 -52.95
CA HIS A 8 -1.37 -9.20 -51.72
C HIS A 8 -2.76 -8.60 -51.53
N LYS A 9 -3.67 -9.36 -50.91
CA LYS A 9 -4.81 -8.74 -50.22
C LYS A 9 -4.22 -7.97 -49.04
N GLN A 10 -4.30 -6.65 -49.08
CA GLN A 10 -4.08 -5.83 -47.89
C GLN A 10 -5.13 -6.26 -46.86
N VAL A 11 -4.69 -7.02 -45.87
CA VAL A 11 -5.46 -7.31 -44.68
C VAL A 11 -5.55 -6.00 -43.93
N THR A 12 -6.69 -5.32 -44.06
CA THR A 12 -7.07 -4.22 -43.17
C THR A 12 -7.03 -4.78 -41.76
N GLN A 13 -5.97 -4.45 -41.02
CA GLN A 13 -5.89 -4.79 -39.61
C GLN A 13 -7.09 -4.15 -38.92
N PRO A 14 -7.93 -4.91 -38.20
CA PRO A 14 -8.94 -4.31 -37.35
C PRO A 14 -8.20 -3.40 -36.36
N ALA A 15 -8.68 -2.16 -36.26
CA ALA A 15 -8.17 -1.17 -35.33
C ALA A 15 -7.96 -1.83 -33.98
N MET A 16 -6.72 -1.77 -33.47
CA MET A 16 -6.42 -2.21 -32.12
C MET A 16 -7.38 -1.48 -31.19
N GLU A 17 -8.36 -2.21 -30.67
CA GLU A 17 -9.23 -1.77 -29.59
C GLU A 17 -8.33 -1.17 -28.53
N SER A 18 -8.64 0.08 -28.18
CA SER A 18 -7.92 0.81 -27.15
C SER A 18 -7.82 -0.10 -25.94
N THR A 19 -6.59 -0.50 -25.59
CA THR A 19 -6.29 -1.01 -24.26
C THR A 19 -6.39 0.15 -23.28
N THR A 20 -7.60 0.70 -23.14
CA THR A 20 -7.98 1.53 -22.01
C THR A 20 -7.81 0.62 -20.82
N LEU A 21 -6.75 0.86 -20.05
CA LEU A 21 -6.68 0.37 -18.68
C LEU A 21 -8.05 0.65 -18.05
N PRO A 22 -8.70 -0.33 -17.42
CA PRO A 22 -9.97 -0.10 -16.75
C PRO A 22 -9.80 1.13 -15.87
N ALA A 23 -10.81 2.02 -15.87
CA ALA A 23 -10.79 3.25 -15.09
C ALA A 23 -10.22 2.91 -13.70
N MET A 24 -9.07 3.50 -13.37
CA MET A 24 -8.32 3.15 -12.16
C MET A 24 -9.27 3.31 -10.98
N ASP A 25 -9.70 2.19 -10.41
CA ASP A 25 -10.52 2.19 -9.19
C ASP A 25 -9.80 3.05 -8.16
N SER A 26 -10.55 3.87 -7.41
CA SER A 26 -9.97 4.63 -6.32
C SER A 26 -9.27 3.67 -5.34
N PRO A 27 -8.21 4.09 -4.63
CA PRO A 27 -7.57 3.23 -3.62
C PRO A 27 -8.57 2.65 -2.61
N GLU A 28 -9.62 3.42 -2.31
CA GLU A 28 -10.74 3.07 -1.44
C GLU A 28 -11.59 1.91 -1.97
N GLU A 29 -11.64 1.71 -3.28
CA GLU A 29 -12.30 0.57 -3.92
C GLU A 29 -11.34 -0.60 -4.17
N SER A 30 -10.10 -0.31 -4.57
CA SER A 30 -9.12 -1.32 -4.96
C SER A 30 -8.67 -2.18 -3.77
N ILE A 31 -8.38 -1.56 -2.62
CA ILE A 31 -7.88 -2.27 -1.44
C ILE A 31 -8.93 -3.25 -0.90
N PRO A 32 -10.18 -2.85 -0.58
CA PRO A 32 -11.19 -3.77 -0.05
C PRO A 32 -11.57 -4.87 -1.04
N ARG A 33 -11.65 -4.53 -2.33
CA ARG A 33 -11.94 -5.49 -3.41
C ARG A 33 -10.92 -6.62 -3.47
N SER A 34 -9.65 -6.33 -3.16
CA SER A 34 -8.59 -7.34 -3.17
C SER A 34 -8.77 -8.48 -2.15
N PHE A 35 -9.53 -8.23 -1.08
CA PHE A 35 -9.80 -9.18 0.01
C PHE A 35 -11.05 -10.03 -0.20
N VAL A 36 -11.92 -9.65 -1.14
CA VAL A 36 -13.13 -10.42 -1.43
C VAL A 36 -12.74 -11.62 -2.29
N PRO A 37 -13.04 -12.87 -1.87
CA PRO A 37 -12.77 -14.07 -2.66
C PRO A 37 -13.81 -14.22 -3.78
N TYR A 38 -13.82 -13.27 -4.71
CA TYR A 38 -14.71 -13.22 -5.87
C TYR A 38 -13.95 -12.74 -7.10
N ASN A 39 -14.56 -12.86 -8.28
CA ASN A 39 -13.93 -12.38 -9.51
C ASN A 39 -13.71 -10.86 -9.43
N ARG A 40 -12.45 -10.45 -9.55
CA ARG A 40 -11.99 -9.06 -9.47
C ARG A 40 -12.41 -8.20 -10.65
N ASP A 41 -13.01 -8.73 -11.70
CA ASP A 41 -13.57 -7.92 -12.79
C ASP A 41 -15.08 -7.71 -12.63
N ASP A 42 -15.71 -8.40 -11.67
CA ASP A 42 -17.15 -8.34 -11.45
C ASP A 42 -17.55 -7.18 -10.53
N ASP A 43 -18.63 -6.48 -10.86
CA ASP A 43 -19.24 -5.42 -10.03
C ASP A 43 -19.68 -5.94 -8.65
N ARG A 44 -20.00 -7.23 -8.53
CA ARG A 44 -20.31 -7.90 -7.26
C ARG A 44 -19.14 -7.83 -6.28
N SER A 45 -17.91 -7.98 -6.76
CA SER A 45 -16.71 -7.87 -5.92
C SER A 45 -16.52 -6.44 -5.40
N ARG A 46 -16.80 -5.43 -6.23
CA ARG A 46 -16.77 -4.01 -5.84
C ARG A 46 -17.79 -3.72 -4.76
N TYR A 47 -19.02 -4.23 -4.93
CA TYR A 47 -20.07 -4.08 -3.94
C TYR A 47 -19.68 -4.71 -2.60
N LEU A 48 -19.22 -5.95 -2.60
CA LEU A 48 -18.82 -6.65 -1.38
C LEU A 48 -17.63 -5.94 -0.69
N GLY A 49 -16.66 -5.45 -1.46
CA GLY A 49 -15.53 -4.68 -0.94
C GLY A 49 -15.96 -3.38 -0.25
N LEU A 50 -16.80 -2.58 -0.91
CA LEU A 50 -17.35 -1.35 -0.32
C LEU A 50 -18.18 -1.64 0.94
N ARG A 51 -18.96 -2.72 0.94
CA ARG A 51 -19.75 -3.12 2.12
C ARG A 51 -18.86 -3.56 3.29
N ALA A 52 -17.76 -4.25 3.00
CA ALA A 52 -16.75 -4.61 4.00
C ALA A 52 -16.13 -3.35 4.64
N SER A 53 -15.83 -2.32 3.84
CA SER A 53 -15.32 -1.02 4.32
C SER A 53 -16.31 -0.19 5.13
N GLY A 54 -17.59 -0.58 5.20
CA GLY A 54 -18.59 0.07 6.05
C GLY A 54 -19.64 0.89 5.32
N PHE A 55 -19.58 0.98 3.99
CA PHE A 55 -20.60 1.69 3.21
C PHE A 55 -21.97 1.03 3.33
N THR A 56 -23.02 1.84 3.36
CA THR A 56 -24.40 1.34 3.29
C THR A 56 -24.70 0.75 1.90
N ILE A 57 -25.77 -0.04 1.79
CA ILE A 57 -26.18 -0.64 0.51
C ILE A 57 -26.41 0.44 -0.55
N ARG A 58 -27.02 1.57 -0.17
CA ARG A 58 -27.33 2.66 -1.10
C ARG A 58 -26.06 3.37 -1.57
N GLU A 59 -25.13 3.65 -0.67
CA GLU A 59 -23.86 4.30 -1.02
C GLU A 59 -23.02 3.38 -1.92
N ALA A 60 -22.89 2.10 -1.55
CA ALA A 60 -22.12 1.13 -2.35
C ALA A 60 -22.69 0.97 -3.77
N LEU A 61 -24.02 0.84 -3.91
CA LEU A 61 -24.67 0.78 -5.21
C LEU A 61 -24.56 2.10 -5.99
N GLY A 62 -24.62 3.24 -5.29
CA GLY A 62 -24.42 4.56 -5.88
C GLY A 62 -23.03 4.75 -6.46
N LEU A 63 -21.99 4.32 -5.75
CA LEU A 63 -20.59 4.39 -6.19
C LEU A 63 -20.32 3.52 -7.42
N ILE A 64 -20.93 2.33 -7.48
CA ILE A 64 -20.78 1.41 -8.63
C ILE A 64 -21.74 1.79 -9.78
N GLY A 65 -22.64 2.74 -9.57
CA GLY A 65 -23.63 3.16 -10.57
C GLY A 65 -24.67 2.07 -10.89
N LYS A 66 -25.07 1.26 -9.91
CA LYS A 66 -26.06 0.18 -10.09
C LYS A 66 -27.36 0.47 -9.34
N ALA A 67 -28.46 -0.07 -9.86
CA ALA A 67 -29.76 0.03 -9.24
C ALA A 67 -29.97 -1.05 -8.17
N LYS A 68 -30.90 -0.81 -7.25
CA LYS A 68 -31.29 -1.80 -6.22
C LYS A 68 -31.85 -3.10 -6.84
N SER A 69 -32.48 -3.02 -8.01
CA SER A 69 -32.96 -4.20 -8.75
C SER A 69 -31.83 -5.14 -9.15
N THR A 70 -30.65 -4.60 -9.48
CA THR A 70 -29.44 -5.37 -9.79
C THR A 70 -28.97 -6.18 -8.58
N LEU A 71 -29.03 -5.59 -7.38
CA LEU A 71 -28.69 -6.31 -6.15
C LEU A 71 -29.66 -7.47 -5.88
N SER A 72 -30.96 -7.26 -6.10
CA SER A 72 -31.95 -8.34 -6.01
C SER A 72 -31.62 -9.49 -6.97
N LEU A 73 -31.17 -9.20 -8.18
CA LEU A 73 -30.70 -10.21 -9.13
C LEU A 73 -29.47 -10.96 -8.59
N TRP A 74 -28.46 -10.25 -8.10
CA TRP A 74 -27.24 -10.86 -7.56
C TRP A 74 -27.49 -11.80 -6.38
N ARG A 75 -28.49 -11.49 -5.53
CA ARG A 75 -28.87 -12.35 -4.39
C ARG A 75 -29.52 -13.68 -4.77
N HIS A 76 -29.79 -13.93 -6.06
CA HIS A 76 -30.18 -15.27 -6.52
C HIS A 76 -28.97 -16.22 -6.60
N ASP A 77 -27.75 -15.68 -6.68
CA ASP A 77 -26.52 -16.46 -6.64
C ASP A 77 -26.18 -16.80 -5.18
N GLN A 78 -26.22 -18.08 -4.85
CA GLN A 78 -25.96 -18.56 -3.49
C GLN A 78 -24.55 -18.21 -3.02
N THR A 79 -23.57 -18.18 -3.92
CA THR A 79 -22.19 -17.83 -3.59
C THR A 79 -22.08 -16.38 -3.16
N PHE A 80 -22.75 -15.48 -3.88
CA PHE A 80 -22.81 -14.07 -3.55
C PHE A 80 -23.50 -13.84 -2.20
N LEU A 81 -24.60 -14.56 -1.93
CA LEU A 81 -25.34 -14.43 -0.68
C LEU A 81 -24.49 -14.84 0.54
N GLN A 82 -23.76 -15.95 0.44
CA GLN A 82 -22.81 -16.38 1.49
C GLN A 82 -21.70 -15.36 1.73
N LEU A 83 -21.20 -14.73 0.66
CA LEU A 83 -20.20 -13.67 0.77
C LEU A 83 -20.78 -12.39 1.38
N GLU A 84 -22.03 -12.06 1.08
CA GLU A 84 -22.73 -10.94 1.71
C GLU A 84 -22.96 -11.20 3.21
N ASP A 85 -23.29 -12.42 3.60
CA ASP A 85 -23.45 -12.80 5.01
C ASP A 85 -22.12 -12.76 5.78
N SER A 86 -20.99 -13.02 5.12
CA SER A 86 -19.65 -12.99 5.72
C SER A 86 -18.98 -11.60 5.72
N ILE A 87 -19.69 -10.54 5.32
CA ILE A 87 -19.21 -9.14 5.38
C ILE A 87 -18.60 -8.77 6.76
N PRO A 88 -19.19 -9.14 7.91
CA PRO A 88 -18.61 -8.81 9.21
C PRO A 88 -17.21 -9.39 9.41
N GLU A 89 -16.96 -10.60 8.90
CA GLU A 89 -15.64 -11.24 8.98
C GLU A 89 -14.65 -10.59 7.99
N LEU A 90 -15.09 -10.31 6.77
CA LEU A 90 -14.29 -9.56 5.79
C LEU A 90 -13.85 -8.19 6.34
N ARG A 91 -14.75 -7.50 7.05
CA ARG A 91 -14.45 -6.23 7.72
C ARG A 91 -13.38 -6.37 8.80
N LYS A 92 -13.46 -7.40 9.64
CA LYS A 92 -12.44 -7.66 10.68
C LYS A 92 -11.08 -7.92 10.04
N THR A 93 -11.03 -8.76 9.02
CA THR A 93 -9.80 -9.05 8.27
C THR A 93 -9.21 -7.78 7.67
N LEU A 94 -10.03 -6.99 6.98
CA LEU A 94 -9.60 -5.72 6.40
C LEU A 94 -9.05 -4.74 7.45
N ALA A 95 -9.70 -4.64 8.60
CA ALA A 95 -9.24 -3.77 9.69
C ALA A 95 -7.89 -4.22 10.26
N MET A 96 -7.69 -5.52 10.49
CA MET A 96 -6.41 -6.06 10.98
C MET A 96 -5.27 -5.82 9.99
N GLU A 97 -5.51 -6.05 8.71
CA GLU A 97 -4.52 -5.81 7.65
C GLU A 97 -4.17 -4.32 7.52
N TYR A 98 -5.17 -3.44 7.62
CA TYR A 98 -4.94 -1.99 7.59
C TYR A 98 -4.08 -1.54 8.79
N MET A 99 -4.39 -2.02 9.99
CA MET A 99 -3.58 -1.77 11.18
C MET A 99 -2.15 -2.30 11.03
N GLY A 100 -1.99 -3.48 10.41
CA GLY A 100 -0.68 -4.06 10.12
C GLY A 100 0.14 -3.20 9.15
N LEU A 101 -0.47 -2.75 8.05
CA LEU A 101 0.17 -1.89 7.06
C LEU A 101 0.55 -0.53 7.65
N GLU A 102 -0.32 0.08 8.44
CA GLU A 102 -0.03 1.34 9.12
C GLU A 102 1.11 1.19 10.13
N SER A 103 1.10 0.09 10.91
CA SER A 103 2.17 -0.24 11.85
C SER A 103 3.51 -0.42 11.14
N LEU A 104 3.54 -1.14 10.02
CA LEU A 104 4.76 -1.32 9.22
C LEU A 104 5.26 -0.01 8.63
N ARG A 105 4.36 0.85 8.13
CA ARG A 105 4.70 2.17 7.61
C ARG A 105 5.32 3.05 8.71
N ASN A 106 4.69 3.07 9.88
CA ASN A 106 5.19 3.82 11.03
C ASN A 106 6.55 3.27 11.51
N TYR A 107 6.69 1.95 11.56
CA TYR A 107 7.95 1.30 11.92
C TYR A 107 9.08 1.67 10.95
N ARG A 108 8.81 1.66 9.64
CA ARG A 108 9.78 2.11 8.63
C ARG A 108 10.23 3.54 8.86
N LEU A 109 9.31 4.46 9.16
CA LEU A 109 9.64 5.87 9.43
C LEU A 109 10.52 6.02 10.67
N VAL A 110 10.25 5.23 11.72
CA VAL A 110 11.10 5.18 12.92
C VAL A 110 12.49 4.68 12.57
N MET A 111 12.62 3.58 11.82
CA MET A 111 13.91 3.04 11.39
C MET A 111 14.69 4.01 10.50
N GLU A 112 14.02 4.72 9.59
CA GLU A 112 14.64 5.76 8.76
C GLU A 112 15.15 6.94 9.60
N LYS A 113 14.41 7.33 10.65
CA LYS A 113 14.86 8.32 11.62
C LYS A 113 16.07 7.82 12.42
N ASP A 114 16.01 6.59 12.93
CA ASP A 114 17.13 5.97 13.66
C ASP A 114 18.40 5.96 12.81
N PHE A 115 18.30 5.49 11.57
CA PHE A 115 19.42 5.46 10.64
C PHE A 115 20.01 6.86 10.42
N ARG A 116 19.15 7.87 10.24
CA ARG A 116 19.59 9.26 10.04
C ARG A 116 20.34 9.81 11.26
N VAL A 117 19.80 9.62 12.46
CA VAL A 117 20.40 10.11 13.70
C VAL A 117 21.73 9.40 13.98
N LEU A 118 21.77 8.07 13.84
CA LEU A 118 22.99 7.29 14.04
C LEU A 118 24.07 7.67 13.04
N LYS A 119 23.75 7.73 11.74
CA LYS A 119 24.70 8.16 10.70
C LYS A 119 25.18 9.59 10.93
N GLY A 120 24.29 10.48 11.39
CA GLY A 120 24.62 11.85 11.78
C GLY A 120 25.62 11.91 12.93
N SER A 121 25.40 11.11 13.99
CA SER A 121 26.30 11.06 15.16
C SER A 121 27.68 10.46 14.86
N LEU A 122 27.76 9.50 13.94
CA LEU A 122 29.03 8.89 13.52
C LEU A 122 29.84 9.82 12.62
N THR A 123 29.16 10.65 11.82
CA THR A 123 29.83 11.56 10.88
C THR A 123 30.17 12.86 11.60
N ARG A 124 31.41 12.99 12.08
CA ARG A 124 31.90 14.21 12.72
C ARG A 124 31.93 15.35 11.69
N LYS A 125 30.91 16.20 11.68
CA LYS A 125 30.86 17.38 10.80
C LYS A 125 31.82 18.44 11.30
N THR A 126 32.89 18.67 10.55
CA THR A 126 33.84 19.75 10.78
C THR A 126 33.52 20.93 9.86
N VAL A 127 33.26 22.10 10.44
CA VAL A 127 33.05 23.35 9.71
C VAL A 127 34.31 24.19 9.86
N LEU A 128 34.84 24.66 8.73
CA LEU A 128 35.93 25.64 8.72
C LEU A 128 35.34 27.00 9.08
N GLY A 129 35.73 27.55 10.23
CA GLY A 129 35.36 28.93 10.58
C GLY A 129 36.18 29.94 9.78
N ASP A 130 35.68 31.17 9.65
CA ASP A 130 36.38 32.29 8.98
C ASP A 130 37.77 32.56 9.58
N ASP A 131 38.02 32.14 10.81
CA ASP A 131 39.29 32.26 11.52
C ASP A 131 40.35 31.19 11.09
N GLY A 132 40.04 30.36 10.10
CA GLY A 132 40.89 29.26 9.63
C GLY A 132 40.97 28.06 10.59
N ARG A 133 40.20 28.08 11.69
CA ARG A 133 40.12 26.98 12.67
C ARG A 133 38.94 26.06 12.35
N THR A 134 39.21 24.75 12.36
CA THR A 134 38.18 23.73 12.19
C THR A 134 37.42 23.54 13.50
N SER A 135 36.12 23.83 13.51
CA SER A 135 35.24 23.57 14.65
C SER A 135 34.34 22.37 14.35
N VAL A 136 34.13 21.51 15.34
CA VAL A 136 33.19 20.39 15.23
C VAL A 136 31.79 20.93 15.51
N THR A 137 30.86 20.79 14.56
CA THR A 137 29.48 21.20 14.79
C THR A 137 28.87 20.32 15.88
N PRO A 138 28.37 20.89 16.98
CA PRO A 138 27.65 20.11 17.98
C PRO A 138 26.40 19.49 17.32
N GLN A 139 26.12 18.23 17.67
CA GLN A 139 24.92 17.55 17.22
C GLN A 139 23.68 18.31 17.71
N ASP A 140 22.60 18.27 16.93
CA ASP A 140 21.36 18.92 17.34
C ASP A 140 20.88 18.39 18.70
N SER A 141 20.43 19.31 19.54
CA SER A 141 20.01 19.04 20.92
C SER A 141 18.92 17.96 21.01
N GLN A 142 18.03 17.91 20.02
CA GLN A 142 16.96 16.91 19.94
C GLN A 142 17.48 15.51 19.62
N ASP A 143 18.41 15.40 18.67
CA ASP A 143 19.03 14.13 18.29
C ASP A 143 19.89 13.57 19.41
N PHE A 144 20.59 14.43 20.16
CA PHE A 144 21.36 14.03 21.34
C PHE A 144 20.46 13.47 22.45
N GLN A 145 19.33 14.13 22.74
CA GLN A 145 18.34 13.65 23.70
C GLN A 145 17.70 12.33 23.24
N TYR A 146 17.49 12.17 21.94
CA TYR A 146 16.99 10.93 21.35
C TYR A 146 17.97 9.76 21.60
N LEU A 147 19.26 9.96 21.34
CA LEU A 147 20.31 8.97 21.59
C LEU A 147 20.44 8.59 23.08
N LEU A 148 20.31 9.56 23.98
CA LEU A 148 20.32 9.28 25.43
C LEU A 148 19.17 8.36 25.85
N LYS A 149 17.95 8.60 25.32
CA LYS A 149 16.80 7.73 25.58
C LYS A 149 17.00 6.35 24.98
N LEU A 150 17.56 6.27 23.77
CA LEU A 150 17.84 4.99 23.11
C LEU A 150 18.86 4.16 23.90
N ARG A 151 19.88 4.80 24.48
CA ARG A 151 20.89 4.14 25.34
C ARG A 151 20.27 3.46 26.56
N ALA A 152 19.19 4.02 27.12
CA ALA A 152 18.51 3.45 28.27
C ALA A 152 17.85 2.08 27.99
N HIS A 153 17.65 1.71 26.72
CA HIS A 153 17.07 0.44 26.31
C HIS A 153 18.11 -0.65 25.98
N TYR A 154 19.41 -0.35 26.04
CA TYR A 154 20.44 -1.38 25.87
C TYR A 154 20.51 -2.28 27.10
N THR A 155 20.55 -3.60 26.87
CA THR A 155 20.79 -4.53 27.98
C THR A 155 22.26 -4.47 28.41
N PRO A 156 22.59 -4.79 29.67
CA PRO A 156 23.98 -4.82 30.14
C PRO A 156 24.89 -5.72 29.28
N GLN A 157 24.36 -6.82 28.75
CA GLN A 157 25.07 -7.72 27.83
C GLN A 157 25.41 -7.05 26.50
N MET A 158 24.50 -6.23 25.96
CA MET A 158 24.75 -5.47 24.73
C MET A 158 25.82 -4.39 24.95
N LEU A 159 25.83 -3.74 26.12
CA LEU A 159 26.85 -2.75 26.46
C LEU A 159 28.24 -3.39 26.59
N GLN A 160 28.34 -4.56 27.23
CA GLN A 160 29.60 -5.31 27.31
C GLN A 160 30.13 -5.73 25.93
N ALA A 161 29.25 -6.12 25.01
CA ALA A 161 29.64 -6.45 23.64
C ALA A 161 30.12 -5.21 22.86
N ILE A 162 29.55 -4.03 23.13
CA ILE A 162 29.99 -2.76 22.54
C ILE A 162 31.37 -2.34 23.09
N GLU A 163 31.65 -2.57 24.37
CA GLU A 163 32.96 -2.26 24.97
C GLU A 163 34.11 -3.12 24.42
N GLN A 164 33.79 -4.24 23.76
CA GLN A 164 34.76 -5.16 23.16
C GLN A 164 35.01 -4.91 21.66
N LEU A 165 34.26 -3.99 21.02
CA LEU A 165 34.43 -3.55 19.63
C LEU A 165 35.48 -2.43 19.53
#